data_AF-A0A1H3GWB4-F1
#
_entry.id   AF-A0A1H3GWB4-F1
#
_cell.length_a   1.000
_cell.length_b   1.000
_cell.length_c   1.000
_cell.angle_alpha   90.00
_cell.angle_beta   90.00
_cell.angle_gamma   90.00
#
_symmetry.space_group_name_H-M   'P 1'
#
loop_
_entity.id
_entity.type
_entity.pdbx_description
1 polymer ?
#
loop_
_entity_poly.entity_id
_entity_poly.type
_entity_poly.pdbx_seq_one_letter_code
_entity_poly.pdbx_strand_id
1 'polypeptide(L)'
;MGHSTQLNVETINQQAARHEATSDSVNTQLNQLKSEIEATLAASPSAATRALSTTCDNWVESVRKSVLAHLNTMADNIRREASNQDGTDQTSMQKILSLPMETGNFLGA
;
A
#
# COMPACT_ATOMS: atom_id res chain seq x y z
N MET A 1 -15.88 14.28 -23.94
CA MET A 1 -14.61 13.74 -23.42
C MET A 1 -14.96 12.83 -22.26
N GLY A 2 -15.07 11.54 -22.50
CA GLY A 2 -15.28 10.58 -21.40
C GLY A 2 -13.99 10.51 -20.60
N HIS A 3 -14.02 10.96 -19.35
CA HIS A 3 -12.94 10.64 -18.42
C HIS A 3 -12.93 9.12 -18.31
N SER A 4 -11.88 8.48 -18.83
CA SER A 4 -11.67 7.07 -18.56
C SER A 4 -11.62 6.92 -17.05
N THR A 5 -12.49 6.08 -16.49
CA THR A 5 -12.47 5.69 -15.07
C THR A 5 -11.18 4.95 -14.69
N GLN A 6 -10.31 4.69 -15.67
CA GLN A 6 -9.03 4.01 -15.51
C GLN A 6 -8.00 4.94 -14.91
N LEU A 7 -7.59 4.64 -13.68
CA LEU A 7 -6.28 5.07 -13.20
C LEU A 7 -5.21 4.24 -13.93
N ASN A 8 -4.14 4.88 -14.40
CA ASN A 8 -3.06 4.16 -15.07
C ASN A 8 -2.46 3.11 -14.12
N VAL A 9 -2.51 1.83 -14.52
CA VAL A 9 -1.96 0.68 -13.77
C VAL A 9 -0.50 0.91 -13.36
N GLU A 10 0.27 1.60 -14.19
CA GLU A 10 1.65 1.95 -13.90
C GLU A 10 1.77 2.95 -12.75
N THR A 11 0.87 3.93 -12.68
CA THR A 11 0.78 4.87 -11.54
C THR A 11 0.33 4.16 -10.26
N ILE A 12 -0.58 3.19 -10.38
CA ILE A 12 -1.04 2.39 -9.25
C ILE A 12 0.10 1.53 -8.69
N ASN A 13 0.83 0.84 -9.57
CA ASN A 13 1.98 0.03 -9.17
C ASN A 13 3.10 0.88 -8.58
N GLN A 14 3.33 2.09 -9.11
CA GLN A 14 4.29 3.03 -8.52
C GLN A 14 3.90 3.43 -7.10
N GLN A 15 2.61 3.61 -6.80
CA GLN A 15 2.19 3.93 -5.43
C GLN A 15 2.31 2.74 -4.48
N ALA A 16 1.93 1.53 -4.93
CA ALA A 16 2.18 0.33 -4.13
C ALA A 16 3.68 0.17 -3.80
N ALA A 17 4.56 0.36 -4.79
CA ALA A 17 6.01 0.31 -4.59
C ALA A 17 6.53 1.39 -3.63
N ARG A 18 5.94 2.59 -3.62
CA ARG A 18 6.27 3.64 -2.65
C ARG A 18 5.89 3.25 -1.22
N HIS A 19 4.73 2.61 -1.04
CA HIS A 19 4.32 2.11 0.27
C HIS A 19 5.25 1.01 0.78
N GLU A 20 5.67 0.09 -0.10
CA GLU A 20 6.67 -0.95 0.22
C GLU A 20 8.03 -0.34 0.58
N ALA A 21 8.54 0.58 -0.23
CA ALA A 21 9.81 1.26 0.06
C ALA A 21 9.77 2.07 1.37
N THR A 22 8.62 2.68 1.68
CA THR A 22 8.42 3.38 2.95
C THR A 22 8.42 2.38 4.12
N SER A 23 7.77 1.22 3.96
CA SER A 23 7.75 0.13 4.93
C SER A 23 9.17 -0.34 5.26
N ASP A 24 9.99 -0.58 4.24
CA ASP A 24 11.40 -1.01 4.38
C ASP A 24 12.26 0.06 5.09
N SER A 25 12.06 1.32 4.73
CA SER A 25 12.75 2.45 5.37
C SER A 25 12.41 2.56 6.85
N VAL A 26 11.12 2.50 7.21
CA VAL A 26 10.67 2.51 8.61
C VAL A 26 11.24 1.32 9.38
N ASN A 27 11.22 0.12 8.79
CA ASN A 27 11.78 -1.06 9.46
C ASN A 27 13.29 -0.93 9.71
N THR A 28 14.02 -0.31 8.79
CA THR A 28 15.46 -0.01 8.94
C THR A 28 15.70 0.98 10.09
N GLN A 29 14.92 2.05 10.15
CA GLN A 29 15.01 3.05 11.24
C GLN A 29 14.69 2.43 12.60
N LEU A 30 13.68 1.55 12.67
CA LEU A 30 13.34 0.84 13.91
C LEU A 30 14.46 -0.10 14.37
N ASN A 31 15.16 -0.77 13.44
CA ASN A 31 16.33 -1.58 13.77
C ASN A 31 17.50 -0.74 14.30
N GLN A 32 17.76 0.42 13.69
CA GLN A 32 18.78 1.35 14.16
C GLN A 32 18.46 1.87 15.57
N LEU A 33 17.22 2.30 15.80
CA LEU A 33 16.78 2.77 17.12
C LEU A 33 16.97 1.69 18.19
N LYS A 34 16.61 0.44 17.87
CA LYS A 34 16.83 -0.69 18.80
C LYS A 34 18.31 -0.86 19.15
N SER A 35 19.19 -0.78 18.15
CA SER A 35 20.64 -0.85 18.37
C SER A 35 21.16 0.29 19.26
N GLU A 36 20.64 1.50 19.10
CA GLU A 36 21.04 2.66 19.93
C GLU A 36 20.55 2.53 21.38
N ILE A 37 19.36 1.98 21.59
CA ILE A 37 18.82 1.69 22.92
C ILE A 37 19.69 0.64 23.62
N GLU A 38 20.05 -0.44 22.93
CA GLU A 38 20.94 -1.49 23.47
C GLU A 38 22.32 -0.93 23.83
N ALA A 39 22.89 -0.05 22.99
CA ALA A 39 24.15 0.62 23.27
C ALA A 39 24.05 1.55 24.51
N THR A 40 22.94 2.27 24.64
CA THR A 40 22.69 3.18 25.79
C THR A 40 22.50 2.40 27.09
N LEU A 41 21.84 1.25 27.03
CA LEU A 41 21.70 0.33 28.15
C LEU A 41 23.04 -0.24 28.62
N ALA A 42 23.91 -0.62 27.68
CA ALA A 42 25.25 -1.09 28.00
C ALA A 42 26.08 -0.01 28.71
N ALA A 43 25.85 1.27 28.39
CA ALA A 43 26.53 2.41 29.00
C ALA A 43 25.93 2.85 30.36
N SER A 44 24.66 2.54 30.66
CA SER A 44 23.99 2.96 31.90
C SER A 44 23.14 1.85 32.53
N PRO A 45 23.61 1.20 33.62
CA PRO A 45 22.89 0.12 34.29
C PRO A 45 21.75 0.60 35.21
N SER A 46 21.40 1.89 35.15
CA SER A 46 20.38 2.48 36.03
C SER A 46 19.03 1.81 35.82
N ALA A 47 18.23 1.70 36.89
CA ALA A 47 16.87 1.16 36.80
C ALA A 47 15.98 2.02 35.88
N ALA A 48 16.23 3.33 35.83
CA ALA A 48 15.56 4.25 34.93
C ALA A 48 15.86 3.96 33.45
N THR A 49 17.13 3.67 33.11
CA THR A 49 17.54 3.32 31.73
C THR A 49 16.91 1.99 31.28
N ARG A 50 16.79 1.00 32.17
CA ARG A 50 16.07 -0.26 31.90
C ARG A 50 14.57 -0.08 31.67
N ALA A 51 13.91 0.75 32.47
CA ALA A 51 12.50 1.07 32.27
C ALA A 51 12.26 1.82 30.94
N LEU A 52 13.16 2.73 30.58
CA LEU A 52 13.11 3.45 29.32
C LEU A 52 13.27 2.52 28.12
N SER A 53 14.25 1.60 28.17
CA SER A 53 14.44 0.58 27.13
C SER A 53 13.20 -0.30 26.95
N THR A 54 12.60 -0.79 28.04
CA THR A 54 11.39 -1.61 27.97
C THR A 54 10.25 -0.86 27.28
N THR A 55 10.12 0.45 27.57
CA THR A 55 9.12 1.31 26.95
C THR A 55 9.40 1.51 25.46
N CYS A 56 10.65 1.74 25.09
CA CYS A 56 11.04 1.87 23.70
C CYS A 56 10.88 0.58 22.89
N ASP A 57 11.20 -0.59 23.46
CA ASP A 57 10.99 -1.88 22.81
C ASP A 57 9.50 -2.12 22.52
N ASN A 58 8.63 -1.83 23.50
CA ASN A 58 7.18 -1.93 23.34
C ASN A 58 6.66 -0.94 22.28
N TRP A 59 7.24 0.26 22.20
CA TRP A 59 6.90 1.24 21.18
C TRP A 59 7.34 0.78 19.79
N VAL A 60 8.58 0.30 19.63
CA VAL A 60 9.10 -0.24 18.36
C VAL A 60 8.22 -1.38 17.87
N GLU A 61 7.84 -2.29 18.76
CA GLU A 61 6.98 -3.43 18.44
C GLU A 61 5.56 -2.98 18.05
N SER A 62 5.02 -1.96 18.72
CA SER A 62 3.71 -1.39 18.38
C SER A 62 3.74 -0.69 17.02
N VAL A 63 4.80 0.04 16.70
CA VAL A 63 4.99 0.68 15.38
C VAL A 63 5.11 -0.38 14.29
N ARG A 64 5.86 -1.46 14.50
CA ARG A 64 5.92 -2.58 13.57
C ARG A 64 4.54 -3.17 13.29
N LYS A 65 3.79 -3.49 14.35
CA LYS A 65 2.48 -4.14 14.22
C LYS A 65 1.42 -3.25 13.59
N SER A 66 1.48 -1.93 13.81
CA SER A 66 0.48 -1.01 13.28
C SER A 66 0.89 -0.43 11.93
N VAL A 67 2.02 0.26 11.87
CA VAL A 67 2.40 1.07 10.70
C VAL A 67 2.81 0.19 9.53
N LEU A 68 3.68 -0.82 9.75
CA LEU A 68 4.10 -1.71 8.66
C LEU A 68 2.93 -2.57 8.16
N ALA A 69 2.10 -3.09 9.07
CA ALA A 69 0.92 -3.85 8.68
C ALA A 69 -0.09 -3.00 7.88
N HIS A 70 -0.31 -1.74 8.27
CA HIS A 70 -1.16 -0.82 7.51
C HIS A 70 -0.59 -0.50 6.13
N LEU A 71 0.71 -0.23 6.03
CA LEU A 71 1.37 0.05 4.74
C LEU A 71 1.27 -1.15 3.78
N ASN A 72 1.51 -2.36 4.28
CA ASN A 72 1.37 -3.59 3.49
C ASN A 72 -0.09 -3.81 3.07
N THR A 73 -1.03 -3.64 4.00
CA THR A 73 -2.48 -3.78 3.71
C THR A 73 -2.93 -2.76 2.67
N MET A 74 -2.43 -1.52 2.72
CA MET A 74 -2.71 -0.50 1.71
C MET A 74 -2.13 -0.87 0.35
N ALA A 75 -0.88 -1.34 0.29
CA ALA A 75 -0.27 -1.79 -0.97
C ALA A 75 -1.08 -2.94 -1.62
N ASP A 76 -1.52 -3.90 -0.82
CA ASP A 76 -2.36 -5.02 -1.27
C ASP A 76 -3.73 -4.54 -1.76
N ASN A 77 -4.40 -3.66 -1.01
CA ASN A 77 -5.69 -3.11 -1.42
C ASN A 77 -5.58 -2.30 -2.71
N ILE A 78 -4.50 -1.53 -2.87
CA ILE A 78 -4.21 -0.75 -4.09
C ILE A 78 -4.05 -1.69 -5.30
N ARG A 79 -3.32 -2.79 -5.16
CA ARG A 79 -3.18 -3.81 -6.22
C ARG A 79 -4.50 -4.51 -6.53
N ARG A 80 -5.29 -4.81 -5.50
CA ARG A 80 -6.59 -5.46 -5.64
C ARG A 80 -7.58 -4.59 -6.40
N GLU A 81 -7.59 -3.30 -6.09
CA GLU A 81 -8.42 -2.32 -6.79
C GLU A 81 -8.01 -2.17 -8.26
N ALA A 82 -6.70 -2.17 -8.55
CA ALA A 82 -6.21 -2.19 -9.94
C ALA A 82 -6.73 -3.40 -10.72
N SER A 83 -6.67 -4.60 -10.12
CA SER A 83 -7.19 -5.83 -10.73
C SER A 83 -8.71 -5.79 -10.94
N ASN A 84 -9.45 -5.17 -10.02
CA ASN A 84 -10.90 -5.04 -10.14
C ASN A 84 -11.31 -4.08 -11.26
N GLN A 85 -10.53 -3.00 -11.47
CA GLN A 85 -10.73 -2.09 -12.60
C GLN A 85 -10.58 -2.83 -13.94
N ASP A 86 -9.50 -3.60 -14.12
CA ASP A 86 -9.26 -4.36 -15.36
C ASP A 86 -10.38 -5.38 -15.66
N GLY A 87 -10.85 -6.11 -14.63
CA GLY A 87 -11.95 -7.06 -14.78
C GLY A 87 -13.31 -6.39 -15.10
N THR A 88 -13.57 -5.23 -14.50
CA THR A 88 -14.78 -4.45 -14.78
C THR A 88 -14.75 -3.89 -16.21
N ASP A 89 -13.57 -3.50 -16.69
CA ASP A 89 -13.38 -2.98 -18.04
C ASP A 89 -13.54 -4.05 -19.10
N GLN A 90 -12.96 -5.25 -18.91
CA GLN A 90 -13.18 -6.36 -19.84
C GLN A 90 -14.67 -6.71 -19.96
N THR A 91 -15.37 -6.74 -18.83
CA THR A 91 -16.81 -7.01 -18.80
C THR A 91 -17.61 -5.90 -19.49
N SER A 92 -17.25 -4.64 -19.26
CA SER A 92 -17.91 -3.49 -19.88
C SER A 92 -17.63 -3.41 -21.38
N MET A 93 -16.40 -3.72 -21.80
CA MET A 93 -15.99 -3.78 -23.20
C MET A 93 -16.72 -4.91 -23.94
N GLN A 94 -16.81 -6.10 -23.35
CA GLN A 94 -17.60 -7.20 -23.91
C GLN A 94 -19.08 -6.81 -24.03
N LYS A 95 -19.65 -6.16 -23.01
CA LYS A 95 -21.03 -5.65 -23.08
C LYS A 95 -21.20 -4.66 -24.23
N ILE A 96 -20.30 -3.69 -24.37
CA ILE A 96 -20.33 -2.71 -25.47
C ILE A 96 -20.21 -3.39 -26.84
N LEU A 97 -19.27 -4.32 -27.00
CA LEU A 97 -19.08 -5.07 -28.25
C LEU A 97 -20.23 -6.03 -28.57
N SER A 98 -20.95 -6.48 -27.54
CA SER A 98 -22.13 -7.34 -27.67
C SER A 98 -23.44 -6.57 -27.87
N LEU A 99 -23.42 -5.24 -27.75
CA LEU A 99 -24.59 -4.44 -28.12
C LEU A 99 -24.78 -4.57 -29.63
N PRO A 100 -25.94 -5.03 -30.11
CA PRO A 100 -26.21 -5.03 -31.53
C PRO A 100 -26.12 -3.60 -32.04
N MET A 101 -25.16 -3.31 -32.93
CA MET A 101 -25.17 -2.08 -33.71
C MET A 101 -26.42 -2.11 -34.57
N GLU A 102 -27.46 -1.36 -34.19
CA GLU A 102 -28.64 -1.16 -35.02
C GLU A 102 -28.26 -0.35 -36.26
N THR A 103 -27.69 -1.03 -37.27
CA THR A 103 -27.49 -0.49 -38.61
C THR A 103 -28.82 -0.33 -39.38
N GLY A 104 -29.93 -0.80 -38.80
CA GLY A 104 -31.26 -0.83 -39.41
C GLY A 104 -31.94 0.54 -39.59
N ASN A 105 -31.49 1.59 -38.90
CA ASN A 105 -32.11 2.93 -38.99
C ASN A 105 -31.20 4.02 -39.56
N PHE A 106 -29.98 3.70 -39.99
CA PHE A 106 -29.04 4.67 -40.56
C PHE A 106 -29.07 4.74 -42.11
N LEU A 107 -29.63 3.73 -42.78
CA LEU A 107 -29.69 3.66 -44.26
C LEU A 107 -31.12 3.58 -44.82
N GLY A 108 -32.14 3.93 -44.04
CA GLY A 108 -33.55 3.67 -44.39
C GLY A 108 -34.51 4.81 -44.06
N ALA A 109 -34.31 5.98 -44.69
CA ALA A 109 -35.35 6.93 -45.07
C ALA A 109 -34.88 7.71 -46.30
#